data_AF-A0A7S1RHB4-F1
#
_entry.id   AF-A0A7S1RHB4-F1
#
_cell.length_a   1.000
_cell.length_b   1.000
_cell.length_c   1.000
_cell.angle_alpha   90.00
_cell.angle_beta   90.00
_cell.angle_gamma   90.00
#
_symmetry.space_group_name_H-M   'P 1'
#
loop_
_entity.id
_entity.type
_entity.pdbx_description
1 polymer ?
#
loop_
_entity_poly.entity_id
_entity_poly.type
_entity_poly.pdbx_seq_one_letter_code
_entity_poly.pdbx_strand_id
1 'polypeptide(L)'
;MAELGEGGLPRYGGVVVHIVVGSKTGKCMPSEACLDRIVAAHGKLVVPVVDACQGRMGEGDIRGHLDKGRIVLCTGSKFFGGPPFSGVCLMSEGLGQELELLLSSSSDVARMLAQSRLKEYVVAALMSDDLPTLRSMLPQRPLNYGVLMRWTVALHGMEAFYAEVPLASRLQMMRDWTAGVTGIIREMPGRLIRLITDESESGDDEQSVALSTIVSFHCFCNRGKPGTTADVMTMEELRHVQFLMASDLTKHRPHLNLLGPAKTRCFVGQPVDLNPQVVGRSHVLRVAASAFLVVRCFREGVEKVLQEDRAVFEKLQLVLGNWFLFSTEPSSL
;
A
#
# COMPACT_ATOMS: atom_id res chain seq x y z
N MET A 1 5.58 27.18 4.77
CA MET A 1 6.66 27.14 5.78
C MET A 1 6.02 27.54 7.10
N ALA A 2 6.15 26.73 8.15
CA ALA A 2 5.58 27.08 9.45
C ALA A 2 6.31 28.33 10.00
N GLU A 3 5.57 29.35 10.42
CA GLU A 3 6.16 30.46 11.17
C GLU A 3 6.64 29.93 12.52
N LEU A 4 7.95 29.99 12.76
CA LEU A 4 8.54 29.67 14.06
C LEU A 4 8.37 30.91 14.96
N GLY A 5 7.80 30.70 16.15
CA GLY A 5 7.75 31.66 17.25
C GLY A 5 9.05 31.69 18.07
N GLU A 6 9.02 32.38 19.21
CA GLU A 6 10.18 32.51 20.11
C GLU A 6 10.68 31.13 20.59
N GLY A 7 12.00 30.96 20.63
CA GLY A 7 12.64 29.69 21.00
C GLY A 7 12.68 28.63 19.91
N GLY A 8 12.28 28.95 18.67
CA GLY A 8 12.29 28.01 17.54
C GLY A 8 11.12 27.02 17.56
N LEU A 9 10.09 27.28 18.37
CA LEU A 9 8.86 26.48 18.42
C LEU A 9 7.82 27.03 17.43
N PRO A 10 6.92 26.23 16.84
CA PRO A 10 5.88 26.72 15.94
C PRO A 10 4.99 27.77 16.62
N ARG A 11 4.72 28.89 15.94
CA ARG A 11 3.88 30.00 16.45
C ARG A 11 2.43 29.58 16.68
N TYR A 12 1.98 28.57 15.93
CA TYR A 12 0.75 27.80 16.14
C TYR A 12 0.98 26.36 15.66
N GLY A 13 0.37 25.40 16.36
CA GLY A 13 0.17 24.04 15.87
C GLY A 13 1.14 22.99 16.41
N GLY A 14 0.64 21.75 16.44
CA GLY A 14 1.46 20.56 16.64
C GLY A 14 2.09 20.08 15.32
N VAL A 15 3.19 19.35 15.43
CA VAL A 15 3.89 18.69 14.34
C VAL A 15 3.35 17.28 14.19
N VAL A 16 2.77 16.97 13.04
CA VAL A 16 2.37 15.59 12.74
C VAL A 16 3.60 14.83 12.26
N VAL A 17 3.95 13.75 12.96
CA VAL A 17 5.08 12.88 12.59
C VAL A 17 4.53 11.54 12.17
N HIS A 18 4.71 11.21 10.89
CA HIS A 18 4.24 9.97 10.30
C HIS A 18 5.33 8.88 10.33
N ILE A 19 5.01 7.72 10.90
CA ILE A 19 5.66 6.44 10.56
C ILE A 19 4.85 5.77 9.48
N VAL A 20 5.50 5.28 8.43
CA VAL A 20 4.90 4.37 7.45
C VAL A 20 5.29 2.94 7.80
N VAL A 21 4.30 2.10 8.13
CA VAL A 21 4.50 0.67 8.37
C VAL A 21 4.31 -0.06 7.05
N GLY A 22 5.42 -0.62 6.54
CA GLY A 22 5.45 -1.31 5.27
C GLY A 22 5.29 -0.41 4.06
N SER A 23 6.35 0.32 3.68
CA SER A 23 6.39 1.11 2.45
C SER A 23 6.04 0.29 1.19
N LYS A 24 6.03 0.93 0.01
CA LYS A 24 5.83 0.22 -1.26
C LYS A 24 6.90 -0.85 -1.56
N THR A 25 7.97 -0.91 -0.75
CA THR A 25 9.03 -1.93 -0.78
C THR A 25 9.11 -2.72 0.55
N GLY A 26 8.08 -2.66 1.40
CA GLY A 26 8.03 -3.42 2.66
C GLY A 26 8.85 -2.85 3.82
N LYS A 27 9.34 -1.60 3.75
CA LYS A 27 10.18 -1.01 4.81
C LYS A 27 9.38 -0.13 5.78
N CYS A 28 9.66 -0.19 7.08
CA CYS A 28 9.08 0.68 8.08
C CYS A 28 9.97 1.91 8.32
N MET A 29 9.44 3.12 8.11
CA MET A 29 10.24 4.36 8.19
C MET A 29 9.44 5.57 8.70
N PRO A 30 10.02 6.39 9.60
CA PRO A 30 11.19 6.07 10.43
C PRO A 30 10.91 4.90 11.38
N SER A 31 11.93 4.42 12.11
CA SER A 31 11.72 3.34 13.08
C SER A 31 10.85 3.78 14.26
N GLU A 32 10.18 2.85 14.92
CA GLU A 32 9.38 3.14 16.12
C GLU A 32 10.20 3.83 17.22
N ALA A 33 11.42 3.35 17.47
CA ALA A 33 12.32 3.96 18.44
C ALA A 33 12.67 5.41 18.09
N CYS A 34 12.72 5.76 16.79
CA CYS A 34 12.91 7.14 16.36
C CYS A 34 11.71 8.00 16.74
N LEU A 35 10.49 7.53 16.46
CA LEU A 35 9.27 8.24 16.86
C LEU A 35 9.16 8.39 18.38
N ASP A 36 9.50 7.34 19.14
CA ASP A 36 9.50 7.39 20.61
C ASP A 36 10.44 8.47 21.14
N ARG A 37 11.66 8.58 20.57
CA ARG A 37 12.59 9.65 20.93
C ARG A 37 12.06 11.05 20.58
N ILE A 38 11.40 11.20 19.42
CA ILE A 38 10.81 12.48 19.00
C ILE A 38 9.68 12.88 19.96
N VAL A 39 8.78 11.95 20.28
CA VAL A 39 7.68 12.18 21.23
C VAL A 39 8.23 12.52 22.62
N ALA A 40 9.24 11.79 23.10
CA ALA A 40 9.87 12.06 24.40
C ALA A 40 10.54 13.44 24.45
N ALA A 41 11.15 13.91 23.35
CA ALA A 41 11.84 15.18 23.28
C ALA A 41 10.91 16.40 23.18
N HIS A 42 9.74 16.24 22.54
CA HIS A 42 8.87 17.38 22.18
C HIS A 42 7.46 17.31 22.79
N GLY A 43 7.10 16.20 23.44
CA GLY A 43 5.83 16.03 24.16
C GLY A 43 4.62 16.36 23.31
N LYS A 44 3.71 17.19 23.86
CA LYS A 44 2.44 17.59 23.23
C LYS A 44 2.58 18.38 21.92
N LEU A 45 3.79 18.83 21.58
CA LEU A 45 4.04 19.46 20.29
C LEU A 45 4.02 18.45 19.13
N VAL A 46 4.06 17.15 19.40
CA VAL A 46 4.09 16.11 18.38
C VAL A 46 2.78 15.31 18.40
N VAL A 47 2.18 15.15 17.22
CA VAL A 47 1.06 14.22 16.98
C VAL A 47 1.62 12.99 16.25
N PRO A 48 1.91 11.90 16.97
CA PRO A 48 2.46 10.69 16.35
C PRO A 48 1.38 9.96 15.56
N VAL A 49 1.63 9.74 14.26
CA VAL A 49 0.72 9.03 13.35
C VAL A 49 1.43 7.81 12.76
N VAL A 50 0.75 6.68 12.80
CA VAL A 50 1.19 5.40 12.24
C VAL A 50 0.35 5.14 11.00
N ASP A 51 0.94 5.35 9.82
CA ASP A 51 0.38 4.91 8.55
C ASP A 51 0.58 3.40 8.40
N ALA A 52 -0.41 2.66 8.90
CA ALA A 52 -0.55 1.22 8.74
C ALA A 52 -1.42 0.84 7.53
N CYS A 53 -1.56 1.75 6.54
CA CYS A 53 -2.46 1.54 5.41
C CYS A 53 -1.97 0.44 4.44
N GLN A 54 -0.89 -0.24 4.73
CA GLN A 54 -0.47 -1.42 3.97
C GLN A 54 -1.09 -2.69 4.53
N GLY A 55 -1.64 -2.66 5.74
CA GLY A 55 -2.43 -3.75 6.33
C GLY A 55 -1.59 -4.96 6.73
N ARG A 56 -0.26 -4.81 6.78
CA ARG A 56 0.72 -5.85 7.10
C ARG A 56 1.18 -5.71 8.54
N MET A 57 0.21 -5.71 9.46
CA MET A 57 0.41 -5.60 10.89
C MET A 57 0.19 -6.98 11.53
N GLY A 58 0.93 -7.30 12.59
CA GLY A 58 0.67 -8.45 13.44
C GLY A 58 -0.54 -8.25 14.35
N GLU A 59 -1.01 -9.35 14.93
CA GLU A 59 -2.07 -9.30 15.94
C GLU A 59 -1.63 -8.47 17.16
N GLY A 60 -2.45 -7.50 17.56
CA GLY A 60 -2.15 -6.62 18.70
C GLY A 60 -1.32 -5.37 18.37
N ASP A 61 -0.68 -5.28 17.19
CA ASP A 61 0.15 -4.12 16.83
C ASP A 61 -0.64 -2.80 16.90
N ILE A 62 -1.85 -2.78 16.34
CA ILE A 62 -2.73 -1.59 16.38
C ILE A 62 -2.96 -1.16 17.83
N ARG A 63 -3.29 -2.11 18.72
CA ARG A 63 -3.49 -1.82 20.14
C ARG A 63 -2.21 -1.27 20.77
N GLY A 64 -1.06 -1.87 20.51
CA GLY A 64 0.23 -1.41 21.01
C GLY A 64 0.58 0.03 20.58
N HIS A 65 0.20 0.43 19.37
CA HIS A 65 0.35 1.84 18.94
C HIS A 65 -0.64 2.77 19.65
N LEU A 66 -1.90 2.37 19.80
CA LEU A 66 -2.93 3.16 20.49
C LEU A 66 -2.57 3.37 21.97
N ASP A 67 -2.06 2.34 22.65
CA ASP A 67 -1.66 2.40 24.06
C ASP A 67 -0.47 3.35 24.28
N LYS A 68 0.37 3.55 23.25
CA LYS A 68 1.45 4.56 23.22
C LYS A 68 0.95 5.97 22.85
N GLY A 69 -0.36 6.20 22.76
CA GLY A 69 -0.94 7.50 22.39
C GLY A 69 -0.69 7.88 20.93
N ARG A 70 -0.56 6.91 20.04
CA ARG A 70 -0.36 7.14 18.60
C ARG A 70 -1.69 7.01 17.85
N ILE A 71 -1.89 7.85 16.84
CA ILE A 71 -3.00 7.71 15.89
C ILE A 71 -2.62 6.65 14.85
N VAL A 72 -3.51 5.73 14.52
CA VAL A 72 -3.26 4.67 13.53
C VAL A 72 -4.20 4.85 12.33
N LEU A 73 -3.62 4.94 11.14
CA LEU A 73 -4.36 4.99 9.87
C LEU A 73 -4.35 3.60 9.24
N CYS A 74 -5.54 3.09 8.90
CA CYS A 74 -5.69 1.80 8.22
C CYS A 74 -6.55 1.96 6.96
N THR A 75 -6.42 1.00 6.04
CA THR A 75 -7.30 0.92 4.86
C THR A 75 -7.58 -0.52 4.47
N GLY A 76 -8.76 -0.74 3.91
CA GLY A 76 -9.15 -1.98 3.27
C GLY A 76 -8.56 -2.17 1.88
N SER A 77 -8.19 -1.08 1.18
CA SER A 77 -7.99 -1.14 -0.28
C SER A 77 -6.58 -1.50 -0.74
N LYS A 78 -5.76 -2.07 0.15
CA LYS A 78 -4.41 -2.55 -0.18
C LYS A 78 -4.34 -4.05 0.05
N PHE A 79 -3.68 -4.50 1.12
CA PHE A 79 -3.53 -5.92 1.42
C PHE A 79 -4.89 -6.62 1.53
N PHE A 80 -5.88 -6.02 2.18
CA PHE A 80 -7.20 -6.61 2.35
C PHE A 80 -8.09 -6.60 1.10
N GLY A 81 -7.63 -6.03 -0.03
CA GLY A 81 -8.31 -6.08 -1.33
C GLY A 81 -9.70 -5.43 -1.39
N GLY A 82 -10.07 -4.62 -0.40
CA GLY A 82 -11.31 -3.85 -0.41
C GLY A 82 -11.33 -2.77 -1.50
N PRO A 83 -12.49 -2.17 -1.78
CA PRO A 83 -12.59 -1.08 -2.75
C PRO A 83 -11.78 0.15 -2.31
N PRO A 84 -11.25 0.96 -3.26
CA PRO A 84 -10.62 2.25 -2.96
C PRO A 84 -11.50 3.14 -2.08
N PHE A 85 -10.88 3.99 -1.26
CA PHE A 85 -11.58 4.87 -0.30
C PHE A 85 -12.29 4.12 0.85
N SER A 86 -11.77 2.96 1.25
CA SER A 86 -12.14 2.24 2.48
C SER A 86 -11.08 2.49 3.56
N GLY A 87 -11.15 3.62 4.26
CA GLY A 87 -10.15 4.04 5.24
C GLY A 87 -10.74 4.22 6.64
N VAL A 88 -9.91 4.02 7.67
CA VAL A 88 -10.26 4.31 9.06
C VAL A 88 -9.08 4.99 9.76
N CYS A 89 -9.41 5.92 10.66
CA CYS A 89 -8.47 6.56 11.58
C CYS A 89 -8.83 6.11 13.00
N LEU A 90 -7.88 5.49 13.69
CA LEU A 90 -8.02 4.98 15.04
C LEU A 90 -7.21 5.85 15.98
N MET A 91 -7.80 6.22 17.11
CA MET A 91 -7.15 6.97 18.19
C MET A 91 -7.51 6.33 19.52
N SER A 92 -6.65 6.51 20.52
CA SER A 92 -6.95 6.05 21.87
C SER A 92 -8.07 6.89 22.48
N GLU A 93 -8.75 6.34 23.48
CA GLU A 93 -9.78 7.05 24.23
C GLU A 93 -9.25 8.38 24.79
N GLY A 94 -8.04 8.38 25.34
CA GLY A 94 -7.41 9.60 25.88
C GLY A 94 -7.23 10.70 24.83
N LEU A 95 -6.84 10.35 23.59
CA LEU A 95 -6.74 11.32 22.50
C LEU A 95 -8.14 11.83 22.06
N GLY A 96 -9.13 10.94 22.03
CA GLY A 96 -10.51 11.33 21.74
C GLY A 96 -11.06 12.32 22.78
N GLN A 97 -10.82 12.06 24.07
CA GLN A 97 -11.20 12.95 25.16
C GLN A 97 -10.47 14.29 25.11
N GLU A 98 -9.17 14.31 24.78
CA GLU A 98 -8.41 15.55 24.60
C GLU A 98 -8.97 16.39 23.44
N LEU A 99 -9.33 15.74 22.33
CA LEU A 99 -9.98 16.40 21.19
C LEU A 99 -11.33 17.03 21.58
N GLU A 100 -12.19 16.27 22.26
CA GLU A 100 -13.50 16.73 22.73
C GLU A 100 -13.38 17.88 23.74
N LEU A 101 -12.42 17.79 24.67
CA LEU A 101 -12.13 18.86 25.62
C LEU A 101 -11.70 20.13 24.89
N LEU A 102 -10.77 20.04 23.94
CA LEU A 102 -10.31 21.20 23.17
C LEU A 102 -11.44 21.85 22.35
N LEU A 103 -12.31 21.04 21.74
CA LEU A 103 -13.46 21.54 20.98
C LEU A 103 -14.48 22.23 21.88
N SER A 104 -14.69 21.74 23.10
CA SER A 104 -15.67 22.31 24.04
C SER A 104 -15.13 23.50 24.83
N SER A 105 -13.83 23.52 25.15
CA SER A 105 -13.21 24.53 26.01
C SER A 105 -12.56 25.69 25.25
N SER A 106 -12.29 25.55 23.95
CA SER A 106 -11.66 26.58 23.12
C SER A 106 -12.59 27.06 22.01
N SER A 107 -13.10 28.28 22.15
CA SER A 107 -13.91 28.95 21.13
C SER A 107 -13.16 29.14 19.81
N ASP A 108 -11.84 29.32 19.86
CA ASP A 108 -11.01 29.45 18.67
C ASP A 108 -10.89 28.13 17.90
N VAL A 109 -10.63 27.01 18.59
CA VAL A 109 -10.58 25.68 17.94
C VAL A 109 -11.94 25.32 17.36
N ALA A 110 -13.03 25.56 18.10
CA ALA A 110 -14.38 25.32 17.61
C ALA A 110 -14.69 26.15 16.36
N ARG A 111 -14.32 27.44 16.35
CA ARG A 111 -14.47 28.34 15.21
C ARG A 111 -13.64 27.88 14.01
N MET A 112 -12.40 27.46 14.23
CA MET A 112 -11.54 26.91 13.17
C MET A 112 -12.19 25.69 12.51
N LEU A 113 -12.72 24.76 13.31
CA LEU A 113 -13.39 23.57 12.78
C LEU A 113 -14.66 23.92 11.99
N ALA A 114 -15.49 24.83 12.50
CA ALA A 114 -16.72 25.27 11.84
C ALA A 114 -16.47 25.96 10.49
N GLN A 115 -15.37 26.71 10.39
CA GLN A 115 -14.91 27.37 9.17
C GLN A 115 -14.12 26.46 8.23
N SER A 116 -13.69 25.28 8.70
CA SER A 116 -12.93 24.34 7.89
C SER A 116 -13.76 23.71 6.78
N ARG A 117 -13.05 23.15 5.80
CA ARG A 117 -13.61 22.31 4.73
C ARG A 117 -13.77 20.84 5.12
N LEU A 118 -13.56 20.47 6.39
CA LEU A 118 -13.66 19.08 6.83
C LEU A 118 -15.05 18.49 6.50
N LYS A 119 -16.10 19.31 6.63
CA LYS A 119 -17.48 18.99 6.26
C LYS A 119 -17.71 18.66 4.78
N GLU A 120 -16.76 18.96 3.89
CA GLU A 120 -16.80 18.54 2.48
C GLU A 120 -16.42 17.06 2.31
N TYR A 121 -15.74 16.47 3.30
CA TYR A 121 -15.18 15.11 3.23
C TYR A 121 -15.82 14.13 4.21
N VAL A 122 -16.25 14.60 5.39
CA VAL A 122 -16.81 13.74 6.44
C VAL A 122 -18.16 14.26 6.95
N VAL A 123 -19.00 13.31 7.37
CA VAL A 123 -20.30 13.54 7.99
C VAL A 123 -20.30 12.92 9.38
N ALA A 124 -21.21 13.36 10.25
CA ALA A 124 -21.25 12.91 11.65
C ALA A 124 -21.32 11.39 11.81
N ALA A 125 -22.04 10.71 10.91
CA ALA A 125 -22.17 9.25 10.90
C ALA A 125 -20.87 8.48 10.56
N LEU A 126 -19.79 9.17 10.16
CA LEU A 126 -18.49 8.55 9.93
C LEU A 126 -17.56 8.66 11.16
N MET A 127 -17.96 9.39 12.20
CA MET A 127 -17.17 9.56 13.42
C MET A 127 -17.65 8.63 14.53
N SER A 128 -16.78 8.28 15.48
CA SER A 128 -17.16 7.48 16.67
C SER A 128 -18.26 8.17 17.48
N ASP A 129 -19.17 7.41 18.08
CA ASP A 129 -20.14 7.91 19.05
C ASP A 129 -19.46 8.50 20.31
N ASP A 130 -18.19 8.13 20.57
CA ASP A 130 -17.35 8.67 21.65
C ASP A 130 -16.85 10.11 21.38
N LEU A 131 -17.18 10.70 20.22
CA LEU A 131 -16.81 12.06 19.83
C LEU A 131 -18.05 12.95 19.64
N PRO A 132 -18.89 13.16 20.67
CA PRO A 132 -20.18 13.81 20.54
C PRO A 132 -20.09 15.28 20.12
N THR A 133 -19.11 16.04 20.61
CA THR A 133 -18.90 17.46 20.26
C THR A 133 -18.50 17.57 18.80
N LEU A 134 -17.48 16.81 18.36
CA LEU A 134 -17.08 16.77 16.96
C LEU A 134 -18.26 16.40 16.05
N ARG A 135 -19.03 15.37 16.42
CA ARG A 135 -20.20 14.94 15.65
C ARG A 135 -21.26 16.02 15.51
N SER A 136 -21.51 16.80 16.57
CA SER A 136 -22.48 17.89 16.55
C SER A 136 -22.08 19.02 15.57
N MET A 137 -20.78 19.15 15.29
CA MET A 137 -20.22 20.19 14.42
C MET A 137 -20.14 19.77 12.94
N LEU A 138 -20.43 18.50 12.63
CA LEU A 138 -20.39 17.95 11.27
C LEU A 138 -21.79 17.83 10.66
N PRO A 139 -21.90 17.75 9.31
CA PRO A 139 -23.17 17.52 8.65
C PRO A 139 -23.80 16.20 9.11
N GLN A 140 -25.09 16.23 9.46
CA GLN A 140 -25.85 15.04 9.86
C GLN A 140 -26.36 14.23 8.65
N ARG A 141 -26.51 14.89 7.50
CA ARG A 141 -27.00 14.30 6.24
C ARG A 141 -26.39 15.02 5.02
N PRO A 142 -26.36 14.37 3.84
CA PRO A 142 -26.72 12.97 3.59
C PRO A 142 -25.66 11.99 4.14
N LEU A 143 -26.07 10.74 4.42
CA LEU A 143 -25.12 9.68 4.75
C LEU A 143 -24.25 9.35 3.55
N ASN A 144 -22.96 9.12 3.79
CA ASN A 144 -22.05 8.65 2.75
C ASN A 144 -22.11 7.11 2.65
N TYR A 145 -23.20 6.59 2.08
CA TYR A 145 -23.39 5.15 1.88
C TYR A 145 -22.26 4.51 1.07
N GLY A 146 -21.68 5.25 0.13
CA GLY A 146 -20.55 4.77 -0.67
C GLY A 146 -19.34 4.40 0.20
N VAL A 147 -18.96 5.25 1.16
CA VAL A 147 -17.86 4.96 2.10
C VAL A 147 -18.21 3.77 3.00
N LEU A 148 -19.44 3.74 3.54
CA LEU A 148 -19.92 2.65 4.39
C LEU A 148 -19.83 1.29 3.68
N MET A 149 -20.37 1.19 2.47
CA MET A 149 -20.34 -0.05 1.68
C MET A 149 -18.91 -0.50 1.33
N ARG A 150 -18.02 0.45 1.00
CA ARG A 150 -16.62 0.13 0.70
C ARG A 150 -15.90 -0.42 1.93
N TRP A 151 -16.17 0.15 3.12
CA TRP A 151 -15.64 -0.36 4.37
C TRP A 151 -16.20 -1.74 4.72
N THR A 152 -17.50 -1.96 4.54
CA THR A 152 -18.12 -3.29 4.76
C THR A 152 -17.50 -4.37 3.89
N VAL A 153 -17.24 -4.09 2.60
CA VAL A 153 -16.54 -5.06 1.73
C VAL A 153 -15.11 -5.32 2.19
N ALA A 154 -14.41 -4.29 2.66
CA ALA A 154 -13.07 -4.46 3.23
C ALA A 154 -13.08 -5.35 4.50
N LEU A 155 -14.03 -5.13 5.41
CA LEU A 155 -14.20 -5.95 6.61
C LEU A 155 -14.43 -7.42 6.26
N HIS A 156 -15.26 -7.71 5.26
CA HIS A 156 -15.47 -9.08 4.81
C HIS A 156 -14.16 -9.77 4.38
N GLY A 157 -13.28 -9.06 3.67
CA GLY A 157 -11.95 -9.57 3.29
C GLY A 157 -11.01 -9.76 4.49
N MET A 158 -11.06 -8.85 5.47
CA MET A 158 -10.31 -8.97 6.73
C MET A 158 -10.78 -10.17 7.55
N GLU A 159 -12.09 -10.34 7.70
CA GLU A 159 -12.71 -11.45 8.43
C GLU A 159 -12.35 -12.79 7.80
N ALA A 160 -12.48 -12.93 6.47
CA ALA A 160 -12.08 -14.15 5.79
C ALA A 160 -10.61 -14.50 6.06
N PHE A 161 -9.73 -13.51 6.04
CA PHE A 161 -8.30 -13.71 6.31
C PHE A 161 -8.01 -14.11 7.76
N TYR A 162 -8.55 -13.39 8.74
CA TYR A 162 -8.23 -13.62 10.15
C TYR A 162 -9.01 -14.79 10.76
N ALA A 163 -10.27 -14.98 10.38
CA ALA A 163 -11.13 -16.00 10.97
C ALA A 163 -11.00 -17.36 10.29
N GLU A 164 -10.82 -17.42 8.97
CA GLU A 164 -10.76 -18.71 8.26
C GLU A 164 -9.35 -19.30 8.22
N VAL A 165 -8.31 -18.47 8.22
CA VAL A 165 -6.93 -18.92 8.05
C VAL A 165 -6.19 -18.83 9.39
N PRO A 166 -5.87 -19.97 10.03
CA PRO A 166 -5.09 -19.98 11.28
C PRO A 166 -3.76 -19.24 11.12
N LEU A 167 -3.28 -18.57 12.17
CA LEU A 167 -2.06 -17.76 12.14
C LEU A 167 -0.86 -18.52 11.53
N ALA A 168 -0.59 -19.73 12.01
CA ALA A 168 0.52 -20.55 11.50
C ALA A 168 0.38 -20.80 9.98
N SER A 169 -0.83 -21.10 9.51
CA SER A 169 -1.12 -21.28 8.09
C SER A 169 -0.96 -19.97 7.31
N ARG A 170 -1.41 -18.81 7.85
CA ARG A 170 -1.21 -17.50 7.20
C ARG A 170 0.27 -17.23 6.93
N LEU A 171 1.11 -17.41 7.95
CA LEU A 171 2.55 -17.22 7.85
C LEU A 171 3.17 -18.19 6.84
N GLN A 172 2.78 -19.47 6.89
CA GLN A 172 3.27 -20.48 5.97
C GLN A 172 2.90 -20.17 4.52
N MET A 173 1.63 -19.89 4.22
CA MET A 173 1.17 -19.55 2.87
C MET A 173 1.85 -18.29 2.32
N MET A 174 2.06 -17.27 3.16
CA MET A 174 2.79 -16.06 2.77
C MET A 174 4.25 -16.36 2.42
N ARG A 175 4.94 -17.18 3.23
CA ARG A 175 6.32 -17.61 2.95
C ARG A 175 6.42 -18.43 1.67
N ASP A 176 5.55 -19.43 1.52
CA ASP A 176 5.55 -20.34 0.37
C ASP A 176 5.24 -19.59 -0.92
N TRP A 177 4.26 -18.68 -0.89
CA TRP A 177 3.96 -17.83 -2.03
C TRP A 177 5.14 -16.92 -2.39
N THR A 178 5.75 -16.23 -1.41
CA THR A 178 6.91 -15.37 -1.66
C THR A 178 8.07 -16.15 -2.25
N ALA A 179 8.38 -17.33 -1.69
CA ALA A 179 9.43 -18.20 -2.19
C ALA A 179 9.13 -18.69 -3.61
N GLY A 180 7.88 -19.10 -3.87
CA GLY A 180 7.42 -19.56 -5.18
C GLY A 180 7.51 -18.49 -6.25
N VAL A 181 6.98 -17.28 -5.99
CA VAL A 181 7.07 -16.14 -6.93
C VAL A 181 8.51 -15.74 -7.19
N THR A 182 9.35 -15.73 -6.15
CA THR A 182 10.78 -15.46 -6.28
C THR A 182 11.46 -16.54 -7.15
N GLY A 183 11.09 -17.80 -6.97
CA GLY A 183 11.54 -18.93 -7.81
C GLY A 183 11.14 -18.76 -9.27
N ILE A 184 9.87 -18.43 -9.54
CA ILE A 184 9.36 -18.15 -10.88
C ILE A 184 10.20 -17.05 -11.54
N ILE A 185 10.44 -15.92 -10.86
CA ILE A 185 11.23 -14.82 -11.41
C ILE A 185 12.67 -15.25 -11.73
N ARG A 186 13.31 -16.05 -10.86
CA ARG A 186 14.69 -16.55 -11.06
C ARG A 186 14.80 -17.51 -12.24
N GLU A 187 13.75 -18.27 -12.52
CA GLU A 187 13.69 -19.19 -13.66
C GLU A 187 13.43 -18.48 -15.00
N MET A 188 12.93 -17.23 -14.98
CA MET A 188 12.58 -16.53 -16.21
C MET A 188 13.83 -16.27 -17.09
N PRO A 189 13.76 -16.57 -18.40
CA PRO A 189 14.90 -16.45 -19.30
C PRO A 189 15.31 -14.99 -19.58
N GLY A 190 16.53 -14.79 -20.08
CA GLY A 190 16.95 -13.51 -20.65
C GLY A 190 17.27 -12.38 -19.66
N ARG A 191 17.18 -12.62 -18.35
CA ARG A 191 17.50 -11.62 -17.28
C ARG A 191 16.73 -10.29 -17.40
N LEU A 192 15.55 -10.31 -18.05
CA LEU A 192 14.70 -9.13 -18.24
C LEU A 192 14.01 -8.69 -16.95
N ILE A 193 13.92 -9.57 -15.97
CA ILE A 193 13.34 -9.29 -14.66
C ILE A 193 14.40 -9.64 -13.62
N ARG A 194 14.67 -8.71 -12.71
CA ARG A 194 15.66 -8.90 -11.64
C ARG A 194 15.08 -8.46 -10.30
N LEU A 195 15.00 -9.39 -9.36
CA LEU A 195 14.61 -9.09 -7.98
C LEU A 195 15.49 -8.01 -7.39
N ILE A 196 14.90 -7.12 -6.60
CA ILE A 196 15.69 -6.28 -5.70
C ILE A 196 16.23 -7.20 -4.61
N THR A 197 17.55 -7.31 -4.51
CA THR A 197 18.20 -7.88 -3.33
C THR A 197 18.19 -6.79 -2.26
N ASP A 198 17.10 -6.68 -1.52
CA ASP A 198 17.10 -5.91 -0.28
C ASP A 198 17.65 -6.83 0.82
N GLU A 199 18.81 -6.48 1.39
CA GLU A 199 19.33 -7.05 2.64
C GLU A 199 18.47 -6.56 3.83
N SER A 200 17.15 -6.75 3.76
CA SER A 200 16.30 -6.53 4.94
C SER A 200 16.50 -7.69 5.89
N GLU A 201 16.81 -7.39 7.15
CA GLU A 201 16.80 -8.35 8.26
C GLU A 201 15.49 -9.15 8.20
N SER A 202 15.60 -10.44 7.89
CA SER A 202 14.47 -11.36 7.87
C SER A 202 14.07 -11.64 9.31
N GLY A 203 13.16 -10.83 9.85
CA GLY A 203 12.47 -11.16 11.09
C GLY A 203 11.54 -12.35 10.89
N ASP A 204 11.45 -13.23 11.89
CA ASP A 204 10.55 -14.38 11.87
C ASP A 204 9.14 -14.06 12.41
N ASP A 205 8.92 -12.83 12.90
CA ASP A 205 7.64 -12.35 13.41
C ASP A 205 6.59 -12.13 12.30
N GLU A 206 5.31 -12.05 12.69
CA GLU A 206 4.18 -11.93 11.75
C GLU A 206 4.29 -10.69 10.86
N GLN A 207 4.72 -9.56 11.41
CA GLN A 207 4.83 -8.31 10.66
C GLN A 207 5.92 -8.43 9.60
N SER A 208 7.10 -8.93 9.96
CA SER A 208 8.22 -9.16 9.03
C SER A 208 7.84 -10.10 7.88
N VAL A 209 7.17 -11.21 8.18
CA VAL A 209 6.67 -12.13 7.16
C VAL A 209 5.66 -11.44 6.25
N ALA A 210 4.68 -10.73 6.82
CA ALA A 210 3.69 -10.01 6.04
C ALA A 210 4.35 -8.99 5.10
N LEU A 211 5.31 -8.21 5.59
CA LEU A 211 6.08 -7.23 4.83
C LEU A 211 6.86 -7.84 3.66
N SER A 212 7.43 -9.04 3.82
CA SER A 212 8.18 -9.74 2.77
C SER A 212 7.34 -10.16 1.56
N THR A 213 6.02 -10.15 1.67
CA THR A 213 5.14 -10.53 0.55
C THR A 213 4.94 -9.41 -0.48
N ILE A 214 5.72 -8.33 -0.40
CA ILE A 214 5.85 -7.32 -1.47
C ILE A 214 7.13 -7.64 -2.26
N VAL A 215 6.99 -8.37 -3.35
CA VAL A 215 8.12 -8.80 -4.19
C VAL A 215 8.36 -7.75 -5.27
N SER A 216 9.45 -7.00 -5.10
CA SER A 216 9.84 -5.90 -5.99
C SER A 216 10.96 -6.32 -6.95
N PHE A 217 10.92 -5.82 -8.18
CA PHE A 217 11.90 -6.19 -9.21
C PHE A 217 12.12 -5.07 -10.24
N HIS A 218 13.36 -5.00 -10.75
CA HIS A 218 13.73 -4.21 -11.91
C HIS A 218 13.29 -4.91 -13.20
N CYS A 219 12.90 -4.11 -14.18
CA CYS A 219 12.59 -4.58 -15.52
C CYS A 219 13.60 -4.01 -16.51
N PHE A 220 14.03 -4.86 -17.45
CA PHE A 220 14.88 -4.54 -18.57
C PHE A 220 14.17 -4.93 -19.85
N CYS A 221 14.36 -4.17 -20.92
CA CYS A 221 13.64 -4.38 -22.17
C CYS A 221 14.58 -4.53 -23.36
N ASN A 222 14.14 -5.28 -24.37
CA ASN A 222 14.82 -5.42 -25.65
C ASN A 222 14.26 -4.41 -26.65
N ARG A 223 15.07 -3.42 -27.02
CA ARG A 223 14.69 -2.35 -27.96
C ARG A 223 14.85 -2.74 -29.44
N GLY A 224 15.10 -4.02 -29.73
CA GLY A 224 15.19 -4.55 -31.10
C GLY A 224 16.48 -4.19 -31.86
N LYS A 225 17.53 -3.71 -31.18
CA LYS A 225 18.83 -3.45 -31.79
C LYS A 225 19.69 -4.72 -31.79
N PRO A 226 20.21 -5.19 -32.94
CA PRO A 226 21.10 -6.35 -32.98
C PRO A 226 22.33 -6.15 -32.09
N GLY A 227 22.68 -7.15 -31.28
CA GLY A 227 23.89 -7.15 -30.44
C GLY A 227 23.84 -6.30 -29.16
N THR A 228 22.71 -5.65 -28.83
CA THR A 228 22.57 -4.89 -27.57
C THR A 228 22.02 -5.76 -26.45
N THR A 229 22.56 -5.58 -25.24
CA THR A 229 21.98 -6.14 -24.01
C THR A 229 20.65 -5.47 -23.67
N ALA A 230 19.82 -6.12 -22.86
CA ALA A 230 18.58 -5.53 -22.37
C ALA A 230 18.85 -4.26 -21.56
N ASP A 231 18.10 -3.20 -21.84
CA ASP A 231 18.27 -1.88 -21.24
C ASP A 231 17.28 -1.65 -20.11
N VAL A 232 17.67 -0.82 -19.13
CA VAL A 232 16.75 -0.35 -18.08
C VAL A 232 15.59 0.43 -18.68
N MET A 233 14.41 0.27 -18.07
CA MET A 233 13.20 0.99 -18.47
C MET A 233 13.03 2.31 -17.70
N THR A 234 12.49 3.33 -18.37
CA THR A 234 12.11 4.59 -17.73
C THR A 234 10.79 4.46 -16.94
N MET A 235 10.50 5.44 -16.08
CA MET A 235 9.23 5.50 -15.35
C MET A 235 7.99 5.52 -16.27
N GLU A 236 8.08 6.22 -17.40
CA GLU A 236 7.01 6.30 -18.39
C GLU A 236 6.81 4.96 -19.11
N GLU A 237 7.91 4.28 -19.47
CA GLU A 237 7.85 2.95 -20.07
C GLU A 237 7.26 1.92 -19.10
N LEU A 238 7.62 1.96 -17.81
CA LEU A 238 6.98 1.11 -16.79
C LEU A 238 5.50 1.47 -16.58
N ARG A 239 5.16 2.77 -16.70
CA ARG A 239 3.82 3.34 -16.97
C ARG A 239 3.03 2.46 -17.93
N HIS A 240 3.60 2.38 -19.12
CA HIS A 240 3.01 1.72 -20.26
C HIS A 240 3.01 0.19 -20.11
N VAL A 241 4.07 -0.41 -19.57
CA VAL A 241 4.09 -1.85 -19.22
C VAL A 241 2.96 -2.20 -18.27
N GLN A 242 2.74 -1.43 -17.20
CA GLN A 242 1.64 -1.68 -16.26
C GLN A 242 0.28 -1.71 -16.98
N PHE A 243 0.05 -0.76 -17.89
CA PHE A 243 -1.16 -0.69 -18.70
C PHE A 243 -1.31 -1.90 -19.63
N LEU A 244 -0.23 -2.29 -20.33
CA LEU A 244 -0.21 -3.47 -21.22
C LEU A 244 -0.49 -4.76 -20.45
N MET A 245 0.06 -4.89 -19.24
CA MET A 245 -0.19 -6.03 -18.35
C MET A 245 -1.68 -6.16 -18.01
N ALA A 246 -2.36 -5.04 -17.73
CA ALA A 246 -3.80 -5.02 -17.43
C ALA A 246 -4.71 -5.19 -18.67
N SER A 247 -4.15 -5.19 -19.87
CA SER A 247 -4.88 -5.21 -21.15
C SER A 247 -4.89 -6.59 -21.81
N ASP A 248 -5.86 -6.87 -22.67
CA ASP A 248 -5.82 -8.03 -23.56
C ASP A 248 -5.01 -7.64 -24.81
N LEU A 249 -3.77 -8.14 -24.92
CA LEU A 249 -2.86 -7.74 -26.00
C LEU A 249 -3.32 -8.25 -27.37
N THR A 250 -4.15 -9.30 -27.40
CA THR A 250 -4.61 -9.92 -28.65
C THR A 250 -5.60 -9.03 -29.41
N LYS A 251 -6.28 -8.10 -28.72
CA LYS A 251 -7.21 -7.14 -29.33
C LYS A 251 -6.52 -6.19 -30.30
N HIS A 252 -5.29 -5.80 -30.01
CA HIS A 252 -4.50 -4.90 -30.85
C HIS A 252 -3.49 -5.65 -31.71
N ARG A 253 -3.12 -6.87 -31.30
CA ARG A 253 -2.14 -7.72 -31.96
C ARG A 253 -2.64 -9.16 -32.06
N PRO A 254 -3.54 -9.48 -33.02
CA PRO A 254 -4.15 -10.81 -33.13
C PRO A 254 -3.15 -11.96 -33.31
N HIS A 255 -1.98 -11.70 -33.87
CA HIS A 255 -0.90 -12.69 -34.01
C HIS A 255 -0.38 -13.22 -32.66
N LEU A 256 -0.57 -12.48 -31.56
CA LEU A 256 -0.22 -12.94 -30.22
C LEU A 256 -1.23 -13.94 -29.62
N ASN A 257 -2.33 -14.25 -30.31
CA ASN A 257 -3.36 -15.17 -29.80
C ASN A 257 -2.85 -16.61 -29.57
N LEU A 258 -1.75 -16.98 -30.24
CA LEU A 258 -1.07 -18.27 -30.01
C LEU A 258 -0.23 -18.29 -28.71
N LEU A 259 0.02 -17.13 -28.11
CA LEU A 259 0.75 -16.99 -26.86
C LEU A 259 -0.28 -16.82 -25.74
N GLY A 260 -0.56 -17.91 -25.01
CA GLY A 260 -1.57 -17.95 -23.94
C GLY A 260 -1.56 -16.73 -22.99
N PRO A 261 -0.40 -16.31 -22.46
CA PRO A 261 -0.31 -15.17 -21.55
C PRO A 261 -0.70 -13.82 -22.16
N ALA A 262 -0.69 -13.65 -23.49
CA ALA A 262 -0.97 -12.36 -24.14
C ALA A 262 -2.42 -11.89 -23.94
N LYS A 263 -3.37 -12.83 -23.85
CA LYS A 263 -4.80 -12.55 -23.63
C LYS A 263 -5.13 -12.28 -22.16
N THR A 264 -4.36 -12.87 -21.24
CA THR A 264 -4.63 -12.81 -19.79
C THR A 264 -4.40 -11.41 -19.25
N ARG A 265 -5.38 -10.84 -18.55
CA ARG A 265 -5.20 -9.58 -17.82
C ARG A 265 -4.46 -9.84 -16.51
N CYS A 266 -3.30 -9.22 -16.37
CA CYS A 266 -2.42 -9.40 -15.24
C CYS A 266 -2.23 -8.07 -14.53
N PHE A 267 -2.46 -8.02 -13.22
CA PHE A 267 -2.35 -6.79 -12.44
C PHE A 267 -1.02 -6.77 -11.69
N VAL A 268 -0.20 -5.77 -11.97
CA VAL A 268 1.05 -5.50 -11.25
C VAL A 268 0.95 -4.14 -10.56
N GLY A 269 1.70 -4.00 -9.46
CA GLY A 269 1.78 -2.75 -8.73
C GLY A 269 2.30 -1.62 -9.61
N GLN A 270 1.80 -0.40 -9.38
CA GLN A 270 2.26 0.80 -10.08
C GLN A 270 3.79 0.94 -10.02
N PRO A 271 4.46 1.56 -10.99
CA PRO A 271 5.90 1.79 -10.88
C PRO A 271 6.26 2.63 -9.65
N VAL A 272 7.41 2.34 -9.03
CA VAL A 272 7.98 3.11 -7.91
C VAL A 272 9.31 3.67 -8.33
N ASP A 273 9.57 4.92 -8.00
CA ASP A 273 10.90 5.49 -8.01
C ASP A 273 11.56 5.30 -6.63
N LEU A 274 12.64 4.52 -6.58
CA LEU A 274 13.38 4.25 -5.35
C LEU A 274 14.36 5.37 -4.99
N ASN A 275 14.73 6.22 -5.94
CA ASN A 275 15.62 7.34 -5.68
C ASN A 275 15.27 8.54 -6.57
N PRO A 276 14.26 9.33 -6.19
CA PRO A 276 13.86 10.49 -6.97
C PRO A 276 14.94 11.57 -7.08
N GLN A 277 16.01 11.49 -6.27
CA GLN A 277 17.14 12.43 -6.35
C GLN A 277 18.24 11.98 -7.33
N VAL A 278 18.23 10.72 -7.79
CA VAL A 278 19.19 10.21 -8.77
C VAL A 278 18.44 9.79 -10.04
N VAL A 279 18.52 10.64 -11.06
CA VAL A 279 17.83 10.43 -12.33
C VAL A 279 18.27 9.11 -13.00
N GLY A 280 17.29 8.24 -13.25
CA GLY A 280 17.36 7.21 -14.30
C GLY A 280 17.89 5.82 -13.93
N ARG A 281 17.95 5.41 -12.66
CA ARG A 281 18.58 4.11 -12.32
C ARG A 281 17.87 3.19 -11.33
N SER A 282 16.70 3.54 -10.82
CA SER A 282 16.09 2.70 -9.78
C SER A 282 14.56 2.75 -9.76
N HIS A 283 13.95 2.48 -10.90
CA HIS A 283 12.51 2.23 -10.98
C HIS A 283 12.21 0.74 -10.88
N VAL A 284 11.12 0.40 -10.19
CA VAL A 284 10.72 -1.00 -9.97
C VAL A 284 9.22 -1.19 -10.14
N LEU A 285 8.87 -2.40 -10.57
CA LEU A 285 7.52 -2.94 -10.45
C LEU A 285 7.48 -3.86 -9.22
N ARG A 286 6.26 -4.19 -8.79
CA ARG A 286 6.07 -5.20 -7.74
C ARG A 286 4.84 -6.06 -7.98
N VAL A 287 4.88 -7.27 -7.46
CA VAL A 287 3.68 -8.07 -7.14
C VAL A 287 3.57 -8.18 -5.62
N ALA A 288 2.37 -8.35 -5.11
CA ALA A 288 2.16 -8.47 -3.68
C ALA A 288 1.04 -9.44 -3.36
N ALA A 289 1.22 -10.27 -2.34
CA ALA A 289 0.14 -11.11 -1.82
C ALA A 289 -0.92 -10.21 -1.19
N SER A 290 -2.19 -10.50 -1.45
CA SER A 290 -3.34 -9.93 -0.75
C SER A 290 -3.89 -10.93 0.27
N ALA A 291 -4.69 -10.44 1.21
CA ALA A 291 -5.45 -11.26 2.16
C ALA A 291 -6.29 -12.32 1.42
N PHE A 292 -6.95 -11.92 0.31
CA PHE A 292 -7.69 -12.84 -0.55
C PHE A 292 -6.81 -13.91 -1.20
N LEU A 293 -5.59 -13.55 -1.63
CA LEU A 293 -4.64 -14.51 -2.18
C LEU A 293 -4.23 -15.55 -1.13
N VAL A 294 -4.02 -15.13 0.12
CA VAL A 294 -3.70 -16.05 1.22
C VAL A 294 -4.88 -16.99 1.52
N VAL A 295 -6.11 -16.46 1.56
CA VAL A 295 -7.32 -17.29 1.71
C VAL A 295 -7.46 -18.29 0.55
N ARG A 296 -7.19 -17.86 -0.69
CA ARG A 296 -7.18 -18.77 -1.85
C ARG A 296 -6.10 -19.84 -1.74
N CYS A 297 -4.87 -19.49 -1.36
CA CYS A 297 -3.79 -20.45 -1.12
C CYS A 297 -4.21 -21.51 -0.09
N PHE A 298 -4.86 -21.07 0.99
CA PHE A 298 -5.36 -21.97 2.03
C PHE A 298 -6.46 -22.93 1.53
N ARG A 299 -7.38 -22.45 0.69
CA ARG A 299 -8.52 -23.24 0.17
C ARG A 299 -8.16 -24.12 -1.03
N GLU A 300 -7.27 -23.66 -1.90
CA GLU A 300 -7.01 -24.26 -3.22
C GLU A 300 -5.58 -24.83 -3.37
N GLY A 301 -4.68 -24.55 -2.42
CA GLY A 301 -3.25 -24.87 -2.49
C GLY A 301 -2.41 -23.76 -3.13
N VAL A 302 -1.21 -23.53 -2.59
CA VAL A 302 -0.28 -22.49 -3.06
C VAL A 302 0.21 -22.78 -4.48
N GLU A 303 0.43 -24.05 -4.82
CA GLU A 303 0.95 -24.50 -6.11
C GLU A 303 0.04 -24.10 -7.26
N LYS A 304 -1.29 -24.19 -7.06
CA LYS A 304 -2.28 -23.79 -8.05
C LYS A 304 -2.23 -22.27 -8.27
N VAL A 305 -2.15 -21.49 -7.18
CA VAL A 305 -2.01 -20.03 -7.26
C VAL A 305 -0.71 -19.64 -7.97
N LEU A 306 0.40 -20.30 -7.66
CA LEU A 306 1.70 -20.06 -8.31
C LEU A 306 1.70 -20.39 -9.81
N GLN A 307 0.92 -21.39 -10.25
CA GLN A 307 0.73 -21.67 -11.68
C GLN A 307 0.02 -20.51 -12.39
N GLU A 308 -0.97 -19.89 -11.76
CA GLU A 308 -1.63 -18.67 -12.26
C GLU A 308 -0.66 -17.48 -12.28
N ASP A 309 0.13 -17.29 -11.21
CA ASP A 309 1.12 -16.21 -11.10
C ASP A 309 2.24 -16.34 -12.13
N ARG A 310 2.61 -17.54 -12.56
CA ARG A 310 3.59 -17.74 -13.64
C ARG A 310 3.15 -17.03 -14.93
N ALA A 311 1.86 -17.03 -15.25
CA ALA A 311 1.35 -16.33 -16.43
C ALA A 311 1.58 -14.81 -16.38
N VAL A 312 1.63 -14.21 -15.19
CA VAL A 312 1.99 -12.79 -15.01
C VAL A 312 3.41 -12.54 -15.49
N PHE A 313 4.36 -13.38 -15.09
CA PHE A 313 5.76 -13.21 -15.46
C PHE A 313 6.06 -13.60 -16.91
N GLU A 314 5.37 -14.61 -17.46
CA GLU A 314 5.45 -14.95 -18.87
C GLU A 314 4.94 -13.83 -19.77
N LYS A 315 3.80 -13.21 -19.41
CA LYS A 315 3.29 -12.04 -20.12
C LYS A 315 4.24 -10.85 -20.00
N LEU A 316 4.78 -10.61 -18.81
CA LEU A 316 5.76 -9.54 -18.60
C LEU A 316 7.00 -9.76 -19.47
N GLN A 317 7.54 -10.98 -19.51
CA GLN A 317 8.65 -11.37 -20.39
C GLN A 317 8.32 -11.15 -21.87
N LEU A 318 7.11 -11.50 -22.32
CA LEU A 318 6.65 -11.24 -23.68
C LEU A 318 6.71 -9.75 -24.01
N VAL A 319 6.20 -8.88 -23.13
CA VAL A 319 6.19 -7.43 -23.32
C VAL A 319 7.61 -6.86 -23.31
N LEU A 320 8.43 -7.23 -22.33
CA LEU A 320 9.79 -6.73 -22.16
C LEU A 320 10.73 -7.18 -23.27
N GLY A 321 10.65 -8.46 -23.65
CA GLY A 321 11.50 -9.07 -24.66
C GLY A 321 11.19 -8.62 -26.08
N ASN A 322 10.02 -8.04 -26.28
CA ASN A 322 9.57 -7.51 -27.57
C ASN A 322 9.18 -6.03 -27.47
N TRP A 323 9.84 -5.26 -26.61
CA TRP A 323 9.44 -3.88 -26.31
C TRP A 323 9.34 -2.99 -27.55
N PHE A 324 10.15 -3.22 -28.58
CA PHE A 324 10.04 -2.54 -29.87
C PHE A 324 8.66 -2.68 -30.55
N LEU A 325 7.92 -3.76 -30.27
CA LEU A 325 6.54 -3.92 -30.74
C LEU A 325 5.57 -3.09 -29.91
N PHE A 326 5.87 -2.86 -28.64
CA PHE A 326 4.99 -2.27 -27.62
C PHE A 326 5.33 -0.82 -27.27
N SER A 327 6.43 -0.27 -27.76
CA SER A 327 6.96 1.03 -27.34
C SER A 327 6.19 2.22 -27.88
N THR A 328 5.45 2.07 -28.98
CA THR A 328 4.56 3.11 -29.49
C THR A 328 3.33 3.17 -28.62
N GLU A 329 3.01 4.34 -28.05
CA GLU A 329 1.72 4.54 -27.43
C GLU A 329 0.62 4.15 -28.43
N PRO A 330 -0.43 3.45 -27.97
CA PRO A 330 -1.60 3.26 -28.77
C PRO A 330 -2.15 4.65 -29.08
N SER A 331 -1.94 5.13 -30.30
CA SER A 331 -2.64 6.29 -30.83
C SER A 331 -4.12 5.97 -30.73
N SER A 332 -4.77 6.56 -29.72
CA SER A 332 -6.13 6.27 -29.27
C SER A 332 -6.39 4.80 -28.92
N LEU A 333 -6.16 4.47 -27.65
CA LEU A 333 -6.82 3.37 -26.95
C LEU A 333 -8.00 3.89 -26.14
#